data_AF-A0A941AWV1-F1
#
_entry.id   AF-A0A941AWV1-F1
#
_cell.length_a   1.000
_cell.length_b   1.000
_cell.length_c   1.000
_cell.angle_alpha   90.00
_cell.angle_beta   90.00
_cell.angle_gamma   90.00
#
_symmetry.space_group_name_H-M   'P 1'
#
loop_
_entity.id
_entity.type
_entity.pdbx_description
1 polymer ?
#
loop_
_entity_poly.entity_id
_entity_poly.type
_entity_poly.pdbx_seq_one_letter_code
_entity_poly.pdbx_strand_id
1 'polypeptide(L)'
;MLKIFKVTAILEGISYLVLIVNMLILKSNNPELYHTIVRPFGIGHGVLFIGYIILGILLRKSQNWDLKTFGIILIASLIPFGTFYIEKKYLAVNA
;
A
#
# COMPACT_ATOMS: atom_id res chain seq x y z
N MET A 1 -15.92 2.37 -6.18
CA MET A 1 -15.14 2.25 -4.92
C MET A 1 -14.07 1.18 -4.99
N LEU A 2 -14.37 -0.06 -5.43
CA LEU A 2 -13.36 -1.13 -5.53
C LEU A 2 -12.19 -0.79 -6.47
N LYS A 3 -12.46 -0.22 -7.65
CA LYS A 3 -11.41 0.24 -8.58
C LYS A 3 -10.46 1.26 -7.95
N ILE A 4 -10.99 2.20 -7.17
CA ILE A 4 -10.19 3.21 -6.46
C ILE A 4 -9.31 2.51 -5.41
N PHE A 5 -9.88 1.60 -4.62
CA PHE A 5 -9.12 0.82 -3.63
C PHE A 5 -7.99 0.00 -4.26
N LYS A 6 -8.21 -0.62 -5.42
CA LYS A 6 -7.16 -1.33 -6.17
C LYS A 6 -6.02 -0.39 -6.57
N VAL A 7 -6.36 0.76 -7.14
CA VAL A 7 -5.35 1.76 -7.54
C VAL A 7 -4.59 2.27 -6.31
N THR A 8 -5.28 2.59 -5.22
CA THR A 8 -4.66 2.99 -3.96
C THR A 8 -3.74 1.91 -3.41
N ALA A 9 -4.16 0.63 -3.42
CA ALA A 9 -3.35 -0.49 -2.96
C ALA A 9 -2.07 -0.67 -3.78
N ILE A 10 -2.16 -0.55 -5.11
CA ILE A 10 -1.00 -0.65 -6.00
C ILE A 10 -0.06 0.53 -5.79
N LEU A 11 -0.57 1.76 -5.72
CA LEU A 11 0.24 2.96 -5.49
C LEU A 11 0.91 2.92 -4.11
N GLU A 12 0.19 2.47 -3.09
CA GLU A 12 0.72 2.26 -1.75
C GLU A 12 1.89 1.27 -1.79
N GLY A 13 1.71 0.11 -2.42
CA GLY A 13 2.75 -0.90 -2.57
C GLY A 13 3.97 -0.38 -3.34
N ILE A 14 3.77 0.33 -4.45
CA ILE A 14 4.87 0.95 -5.22
C ILE A 14 5.61 1.97 -4.35
N SER A 15 4.89 2.86 -3.65
CA SER A 15 5.49 3.89 -2.81
C SER A 15 6.33 3.27 -1.67
N TYR A 16 5.89 2.13 -1.12
CA TYR A 16 6.64 1.40 -0.11
C TYR A 16 7.93 0.80 -0.68
N LEU A 17 7.87 0.19 -1.87
CA LEU A 17 9.06 -0.36 -2.55
C LEU A 17 10.08 0.74 -2.86
N VAL A 18 9.63 1.92 -3.32
CA VAL A 18 10.51 3.07 -3.54
C VAL A 18 11.21 3.48 -2.25
N LEU A 19 10.50 3.53 -1.12
CA LEU A 19 11.09 3.88 0.17
C LEU A 19 12.11 2.85 0.64
N ILE A 20 11.85 1.55 0.45
CA ILE A 20 12.80 0.48 0.80
C ILE A 20 14.07 0.59 -0.07
N VAL A 21 13.92 0.72 -1.39
CA VAL A 21 15.06 0.85 -2.30
C VAL A 21 15.89 2.10 -1.98
N ASN A 22 15.22 3.23 -1.72
CA ASN A 22 15.88 4.47 -1.29
C ASN A 22 16.65 4.28 0.03
N MET A 23 16.06 3.56 0.99
CA MET A 23 16.71 3.26 2.27
C MET A 23 17.92 2.32 2.13
N LEU A 24 17.85 1.29 1.30
CA LEU A 24 18.93 0.32 1.13
C LEU A 24 20.11 0.86 0.32
N ILE A 25 19.83 1.66 -0.72
CA ILE A 25 20.88 2.12 -1.66
C ILE A 25 21.38 3.53 -1.29
N LEU A 26 20.48 4.49 -1.08
CA LEU A 26 20.86 5.90 -1.05
C LEU A 26 21.21 6.40 0.35
N LYS A 27 20.64 5.79 1.40
CA LYS A 27 20.88 6.22 2.79
C LYS A 27 22.38 6.29 3.15
N SER A 28 23.17 5.31 2.72
CA SER A 28 24.60 5.25 3.01
C SER A 28 25.47 5.89 1.91
N ASN A 29 25.04 5.82 0.65
CA ASN A 29 25.84 6.28 -0.50
C ASN A 29 25.65 7.77 -0.82
N ASN A 30 24.46 8.33 -0.59
CA ASN A 30 24.16 9.73 -0.86
C ASN A 30 23.03 10.24 0.07
N PRO A 31 23.39 10.70 1.29
CA PRO A 31 22.41 11.13 2.29
C PRO A 31 21.54 12.32 1.86
N GLU A 32 22.08 13.28 1.09
CA GLU A 32 21.29 14.43 0.60
C GLU A 32 20.19 13.98 -0.38
N LEU A 33 20.54 13.10 -1.32
CA LEU A 33 19.58 12.54 -2.25
C LEU A 33 18.54 11.67 -1.54
N TYR A 34 18.97 10.89 -0.55
CA TYR A 34 18.07 10.11 0.31
C TYR A 34 16.98 10.99 0.95
N HIS A 35 17.38 12.13 1.56
CA HIS A 35 16.43 13.04 2.20
C HIS A 35 15.48 13.71 1.20
N THR A 36 15.96 13.98 0.00
CA THR A 36 15.16 14.59 -1.08
C THR A 36 14.07 13.64 -1.59
N ILE A 37 14.35 12.34 -1.62
CA ILE A 37 13.38 11.32 -2.06
C ILE A 37 12.46 10.88 -0.92
N VAL A 38 12.99 10.64 0.29
CA VAL A 38 12.21 10.08 1.40
C VAL A 38 11.11 11.03 1.88
N ARG A 39 11.30 12.34 1.81
CA ARG A 39 10.29 13.33 2.26
C ARG A 39 8.99 13.25 1.46
N PRO A 40 8.99 13.49 0.13
CA PRO A 40 7.76 13.48 -0.66
C PRO A 40 7.14 12.08 -0.72
N PHE A 41 7.95 11.04 -0.93
CA PHE A 41 7.43 9.67 -0.99
C PHE A 41 6.96 9.15 0.36
N GLY A 42 7.60 9.55 1.47
CA GLY A 42 7.18 9.17 2.82
C GLY A 42 5.83 9.78 3.20
N ILE A 43 5.63 11.07 2.90
CA ILE A 43 4.33 11.73 3.11
C ILE A 43 3.28 11.11 2.19
N GLY A 44 3.59 10.94 0.89
CA GLY A 44 2.68 10.33 -0.07
C GLY A 44 2.28 8.91 0.31
N HIS A 45 3.24 8.09 0.75
CA HIS A 45 2.98 6.74 1.24
C HIS A 45 2.08 6.74 2.48
N GLY A 46 2.33 7.63 3.46
CA GLY A 46 1.48 7.75 4.64
C GLY A 46 0.02 8.11 4.30
N VAL A 47 -0.19 9.02 3.34
CA VAL A 47 -1.53 9.37 2.86
C VAL A 47 -2.19 8.18 2.16
N LEU A 48 -1.45 7.46 1.31
CA LEU A 48 -1.93 6.25 0.64
C LEU A 48 -2.28 5.15 1.62
N PHE A 49 -1.49 4.95 2.68
CA PHE A 49 -1.73 4.00 3.75
C PHE A 49 -3.04 4.31 4.49
N ILE A 50 -3.23 5.56 4.94
CA ILE A 50 -4.48 5.98 5.60
C ILE A 50 -5.67 5.79 4.65
N GLY A 51 -5.53 6.21 3.39
CA GLY A 51 -6.54 6.01 2.36
C GLY A 51 -6.90 4.53 2.15
N TYR A 52 -5.89 3.65 2.13
CA TYR A 52 -6.07 2.21 2.02
C TYR A 52 -6.91 1.66 3.18
N ILE A 53 -6.59 2.02 4.43
CA ILE A 53 -7.33 1.56 5.61
C ILE A 53 -8.80 2.02 5.56
N ILE A 54 -9.04 3.31 5.28
CA ILE A 54 -10.39 3.88 5.20
C ILE A 54 -11.20 3.19 4.10
N LEU A 55 -10.64 3.08 2.89
CA LEU A 55 -11.30 2.41 1.77
C LEU A 55 -11.57 0.93 2.07
N GLY A 56 -10.64 0.24 2.73
CA GLY A 56 -10.82 -1.13 3.18
C GLY A 56 -11.99 -1.29 4.15
N ILE A 57 -12.14 -0.38 5.13
CA ILE A 57 -13.27 -0.37 6.06
C ILE A 57 -14.60 -0.16 5.32
N LEU A 58 -14.64 0.80 4.39
CA LEU A 58 -15.85 1.10 3.60
C LEU A 58 -16.24 -0.08 2.69
N LEU A 59 -15.25 -0.76 2.10
CA LEU A 59 -15.47 -1.90 1.21
C LEU A 59 -15.79 -3.19 1.95
N ARG A 60 -15.44 -3.34 3.23
CA ARG A 60 -15.67 -4.55 4.01
C ARG A 60 -17.12 -5.06 3.91
N LYS A 61 -18.09 -4.16 4.11
CA LYS A 61 -19.52 -4.51 4.00
C LYS A 61 -19.94 -4.79 2.57
N SER A 62 -19.50 -3.97 1.61
CA SER A 62 -19.87 -4.10 0.20
C SER A 62 -19.31 -5.37 -0.45
N GLN A 63 -18.14 -5.85 -0.01
CA GLN A 63 -17.48 -7.03 -0.54
C GLN A 63 -17.72 -8.28 0.31
N ASN A 64 -18.55 -8.19 1.36
CA ASN A 64 -18.85 -9.28 2.30
C ASN A 64 -17.59 -10.00 2.84
N TRP A 65 -16.52 -9.25 3.12
CA TRP A 65 -15.29 -9.83 3.68
C TRP A 65 -15.52 -10.30 5.11
N ASP A 66 -15.19 -11.55 5.39
CA ASP A 66 -15.14 -12.08 6.75
C ASP A 66 -14.03 -11.40 7.56
N LEU A 67 -14.08 -11.55 8.89
CA LEU A 67 -13.14 -10.85 9.78
C LEU A 67 -11.67 -11.22 9.50
N LYS A 68 -11.41 -12.47 9.08
CA LYS A 68 -10.06 -12.95 8.74
C LYS A 68 -9.58 -12.30 7.45
N THR A 69 -10.36 -12.33 6.38
CA THR A 69 -9.99 -11.70 5.11
C THR A 69 -9.78 -10.20 5.29
N PHE A 70 -10.67 -9.53 6.03
CA PHE A 70 -10.51 -8.11 6.35
C PHE A 70 -9.20 -7.83 7.10
N GLY A 71 -8.86 -8.64 8.11
CA GLY A 71 -7.59 -8.53 8.83
C GLY A 71 -6.37 -8.75 7.92
N ILE A 72 -6.40 -9.74 7.04
CA ILE A 72 -5.34 -10.01 6.05
C ILE A 72 -5.16 -8.81 5.12
N ILE A 73 -6.27 -8.24 4.62
CA ILE A 73 -6.24 -7.06 3.76
C ILE A 73 -5.56 -5.88 4.48
N LEU A 74 -5.95 -5.57 5.71
CA LEU A 74 -5.35 -4.45 6.44
C LEU A 74 -3.86 -4.65 6.76
N ILE A 75 -3.47 -5.88 7.12
CA ILE A 75 -2.07 -6.18 7.46
C ILE A 75 -1.17 -6.16 6.22
N ALA A 76 -1.73 -6.39 5.04
CA ALA A 76 -0.95 -6.49 3.83
C ALA A 76 -0.34 -5.17 3.34
N SER A 77 -0.82 -4.01 3.80
CA SER A 77 -0.12 -2.74 3.57
C SER A 77 1.12 -2.56 4.45
N LEU A 78 1.26 -3.33 5.52
CA LEU A 78 2.45 -3.26 6.39
C LEU A 78 3.62 -4.10 5.86
N ILE A 79 3.33 -5.07 5.00
CA ILE A 79 4.32 -6.01 4.46
C ILE A 79 4.67 -5.58 3.04
N PRO A 80 5.96 -5.43 2.70
CA PRO A 80 6.36 -5.19 1.32
C PRO A 80 5.82 -6.30 0.43
N PHE A 81 5.26 -5.93 -0.72
CA PHE A 81 4.54 -6.82 -1.65
C PHE A 81 3.18 -7.35 -1.19
N GLY A 82 2.78 -7.11 0.06
CA GLY A 82 1.51 -7.62 0.58
C GLY A 82 0.32 -7.12 -0.24
N THR A 83 0.23 -5.82 -0.49
CA THR A 83 -0.86 -5.22 -1.28
C THR A 83 -1.02 -5.77 -2.69
N PHE A 84 0.08 -6.14 -3.36
CA PHE A 84 0.05 -6.80 -4.67
C PHE A 84 -0.54 -8.22 -4.59
N TYR A 85 -0.22 -8.96 -3.52
CA TYR A 85 -0.81 -10.28 -3.28
C TYR A 85 -2.32 -10.16 -3.02
N ILE A 86 -2.75 -9.18 -2.23
CA ILE A 86 -4.18 -8.96 -1.97
C ILE A 86 -4.93 -8.62 -3.25
N GLU A 87 -4.36 -7.76 -4.09
CA GLU A 87 -4.97 -7.36 -5.35
C GLU A 87 -5.22 -8.60 -6.22
N LYS A 88 -4.20 -9.43 -6.41
CA LYS A 88 -4.28 -10.63 -7.26
C LYS A 88 -5.18 -11.73 -6.68
N LYS A 89 -5.23 -11.90 -5.36
CA LYS A 89 -5.95 -13.03 -4.74
C LYS A 89 -7.37 -12.70 -4.32
N TYR A 90 -7.57 -11.53 -3.72
CA TYR A 90 -8.84 -11.17 -3.07
C TYR A 90 -9.62 -10.11 -3.83
N LEU A 91 -8.94 -9.29 -4.65
CA LEU A 91 -9.59 -8.25 -5.44
C LEU A 91 -9.73 -8.63 -6.93
N ALA A 92 -9.20 -9.77 -7.36
CA ALA A 92 -9.21 -10.22 -8.77
C ALA A 92 -10.57 -10.72 -9.28
N VAL A 93 -11.67 -10.56 -8.54
CA VAL A 93 -13.00 -10.93 -9.03
C VAL A 93 -13.49 -9.87 -10.03
N ASN A 94 -13.41 -10.24 -11.31
CA ASN A 94 -14.09 -9.75 -12.51
C ASN A 94 -14.13 -8.22 -12.72
N ALA A 95 -13.18 -7.73 -13.51
CA ALA A 95 -13.42 -6.59 -14.41
C ALA A 95 -14.00 -7.11 -15.73
#